data_AF-A0A3A8EPC0-F1
#
_entry.id   AF-A0A3A8EPC0-F1
#
_cell.length_a   1.000
_cell.length_b   1.000
_cell.length_c   1.000
_cell.angle_alpha   90.00
_cell.angle_beta   90.00
_cell.angle_gamma   90.00
#
_symmetry.space_group_name_H-M   'P 1'
#
loop_
_entity.id
_entity.type
_entity.pdbx_description
1 polymer ?
#
loop_
_entity_poly.entity_id
_entity_poly.type
_entity_poly.pdbx_seq_one_letter_code
_entity_poly.pdbx_strand_id
1 'polypeptide(L)'
;MKLTKLFLFLIFGLLNSSCSYSREESSFIKDSLKYDNVSSCNVEKIKVNFCTNEKIKIYNQKLSSIANFSNDKILIILNEDRYTGKGDSRNVKAIVVIDSLKGKIYPLQQIVGNFVDSRLEVLINENPEIKFSKSSNEICISGTTYASDDNNINVENECYIFENDSFKKIKKDPEIIGSEKNIVSKKYDSDVHLKCISKKTKECSGLNLIETKELFKKYDFVNLSDGPSMVLDRGRFQLIISPFEDESGPNLRVMQVKNNKLVDEKFIYLNNRVEIDNNSIMTYYQNSKKIIYQFK
;
A
#
# COMPACT_ATOMS: atom_id res chain seq x y z
N MET A 1 -69.62 19.26 79.84
CA MET A 1 -68.97 20.33 79.04
C MET A 1 -68.30 19.70 77.83
N LYS A 2 -68.57 20.24 76.63
CA LYS A 2 -67.76 20.21 75.38
C LYS A 2 -67.66 18.83 74.68
N LEU A 3 -68.25 18.56 73.50
CA LEU A 3 -68.06 19.18 72.15
C LEU A 3 -66.55 19.46 71.91
N THR A 4 -65.84 18.89 70.93
CA THR A 4 -66.02 19.04 69.46
C THR A 4 -64.80 18.44 68.72
N LYS A 5 -65.05 17.92 67.50
CA LYS A 5 -64.25 18.00 66.23
C LYS A 5 -62.83 17.39 66.23
N LEU A 6 -62.51 16.39 65.40
CA LEU A 6 -62.39 16.37 63.91
C LEU A 6 -61.41 17.43 63.34
N PHE A 7 -60.48 16.92 62.51
CA PHE A 7 -59.50 17.53 61.57
C PHE A 7 -58.05 17.20 61.98
N LEU A 8 -57.06 16.97 61.11
CA LEU A 8 -56.91 16.61 59.69
C LEU A 8 -55.37 16.60 59.45
N PHE A 9 -54.86 15.66 58.65
CA PHE A 9 -53.68 15.77 57.76
C PHE A 9 -52.29 16.25 58.24
N LEU A 10 -51.26 15.44 57.93
CA LEU A 10 -50.07 15.72 57.08
C LEU A 10 -49.05 14.56 57.31
N ILE A 11 -48.92 13.58 56.41
CA ILE A 11 -48.04 13.52 55.20
C ILE A 11 -46.55 13.73 55.53
N PHE A 12 -45.74 12.69 55.21
CA PHE A 12 -44.35 12.62 54.68
C PHE A 12 -43.61 11.43 55.32
N GLY A 13 -43.13 10.40 54.62
CA GLY A 13 -43.11 10.09 53.19
C GLY A 13 -42.54 8.68 52.91
N LEU A 14 -43.01 8.10 51.79
CA LEU A 14 -42.33 7.23 50.80
C LEU A 14 -41.77 5.88 51.30
N LEU A 15 -42.43 4.72 51.09
CA LEU A 15 -42.64 3.91 49.87
C LEU A 15 -41.37 3.30 49.23
N ASN A 16 -41.35 1.95 49.29
CA ASN A 16 -40.88 0.96 48.29
C ASN A 16 -39.36 0.93 48.00
N SER A 17 -38.69 -0.19 47.67
CA SER A 17 -39.10 -1.36 46.88
C SER A 17 -38.04 -2.47 47.02
N SER A 18 -38.49 -3.72 47.04
CA SER A 18 -37.70 -4.90 46.65
C SER A 18 -37.17 -4.77 45.22
N CYS A 19 -35.86 -4.94 45.00
CA CYS A 19 -35.32 -5.29 43.69
C CYS A 19 -34.14 -6.25 43.84
N SER A 20 -34.42 -7.49 43.45
CA SER A 20 -33.51 -8.44 42.83
C SER A 20 -32.39 -7.75 42.05
N TYR A 21 -31.13 -8.09 42.36
CA TYR A 21 -30.02 -7.83 41.47
C TYR A 21 -30.18 -8.70 40.22
N SER A 22 -30.82 -8.13 39.20
CA SER A 22 -30.66 -8.61 37.84
C SER A 22 -29.21 -8.43 37.43
N ARG A 23 -28.63 -9.50 36.91
CA ARG A 23 -27.45 -9.48 36.05
C ARG A 23 -27.70 -8.41 34.97
N GLU A 24 -27.05 -7.25 35.08
CA GLU A 24 -26.93 -6.34 33.94
C GLU A 24 -25.92 -7.00 32.99
N GLU A 25 -26.43 -7.83 32.08
CA GLU A 25 -25.82 -7.91 30.76
C GLU A 25 -25.92 -6.50 30.19
N SER A 26 -24.77 -5.83 30.12
CA SER A 26 -24.67 -4.55 29.46
C SER A 26 -25.12 -4.74 28.01
N SER A 27 -26.33 -4.27 27.70
CA SER A 27 -26.82 -4.07 26.34
C SER A 27 -26.02 -2.95 25.68
N PHE A 28 -24.74 -3.19 25.42
CA PHE A 28 -24.01 -2.39 24.45
C PHE A 28 -24.57 -2.75 23.08
N ILE A 29 -24.89 -1.71 22.30
CA ILE A 29 -25.62 -1.66 21.01
C ILE A 29 -27.12 -1.37 21.27
N LYS A 30 -27.71 -0.22 20.89
CA LYS A 30 -27.86 0.17 19.47
C LYS A 30 -28.40 1.59 19.17
N ASP A 31 -28.24 2.62 19.98
CA ASP A 31 -28.85 3.92 19.62
C ASP A 31 -27.90 4.82 18.82
N SER A 32 -27.70 4.44 17.55
CA SER A 32 -27.00 5.19 16.50
C SER A 32 -25.56 5.67 16.79
N LEU A 33 -24.62 5.28 15.94
CA LEU A 33 -23.32 5.94 15.82
C LEU A 33 -23.51 7.44 15.59
N LYS A 34 -22.67 8.21 16.27
CA LYS A 34 -22.49 9.67 16.13
C LYS A 34 -21.11 9.95 15.54
N TYR A 35 -20.84 11.22 15.24
CA TYR A 35 -19.55 11.64 14.70
C TYR A 35 -18.36 11.29 15.59
N ASP A 36 -18.52 11.42 16.91
CA ASP A 36 -17.46 11.12 17.89
C ASP A 36 -17.08 9.63 17.93
N ASN A 37 -17.89 8.75 17.32
CA ASN A 37 -17.57 7.33 17.15
C ASN A 37 -16.60 7.06 16.00
N VAL A 38 -16.31 8.05 15.15
CA VAL A 38 -15.40 7.93 14.01
C VAL A 38 -14.00 8.38 14.43
N SER A 39 -13.03 7.47 14.34
CA SER A 39 -11.64 7.70 14.76
C SER A 39 -10.96 8.89 14.06
N SER A 40 -11.34 9.19 12.81
CA SER A 40 -10.81 10.30 12.04
C SER A 40 -11.87 10.84 11.09
N CYS A 41 -12.39 12.05 11.37
CA CYS A 41 -13.46 12.64 10.56
C CYS A 41 -12.98 13.16 9.20
N ASN A 42 -11.87 13.88 9.16
CA ASN A 42 -11.39 14.53 7.96
C ASN A 42 -9.96 14.09 7.65
N VAL A 43 -9.74 13.68 6.41
CA VAL A 43 -8.38 13.50 5.88
C VAL A 43 -8.14 14.72 4.98
N GLU A 44 -7.66 15.80 5.60
CA GLU A 44 -7.73 17.19 5.10
C GLU A 44 -7.30 17.37 3.64
N LYS A 45 -6.31 16.61 3.16
CA LYS A 45 -5.76 16.76 1.81
C LYS A 45 -6.48 15.94 0.72
N ILE A 46 -7.23 14.88 1.07
CA ILE A 46 -8.04 14.12 0.09
C ILE A 46 -9.49 14.61 0.01
N LYS A 47 -9.88 15.58 0.85
CA LYS A 47 -11.23 16.18 0.92
C LYS A 47 -12.36 15.16 1.14
N VAL A 48 -12.08 14.05 1.81
CA VAL A 48 -13.10 13.08 2.21
C VAL A 48 -13.44 13.30 3.69
N ASN A 49 -14.69 13.67 3.95
CA ASN A 49 -15.21 13.78 5.31
C ASN A 49 -16.02 12.52 5.63
N PHE A 50 -15.57 11.69 6.58
CA PHE A 50 -16.24 10.47 7.05
C PHE A 50 -17.35 10.74 8.06
N CYS A 51 -17.42 11.97 8.58
CA CYS A 51 -18.39 12.44 9.57
C CYS A 51 -19.44 13.34 8.93
N THR A 52 -19.97 13.00 7.76
CA THR A 52 -21.18 13.66 7.24
C THR A 52 -22.42 12.96 7.77
N ASN A 53 -23.54 13.69 7.92
CA ASN A 53 -24.81 13.11 8.37
C ASN A 53 -25.23 11.91 7.50
N GLU A 54 -24.97 12.01 6.20
CA GLU A 54 -25.23 10.94 5.24
C GLU A 54 -24.40 9.69 5.52
N LYS A 55 -23.09 9.82 5.72
CA LYS A 55 -22.22 8.68 6.02
C LYS A 55 -22.55 8.02 7.34
N ILE A 56 -22.86 8.80 8.37
CA ILE A 56 -23.33 8.26 9.65
C ILE A 56 -24.61 7.44 9.49
N LYS A 57 -25.57 7.87 8.65
CA LYS A 57 -26.77 7.07 8.34
C LYS A 57 -26.40 5.74 7.67
N ILE A 58 -25.45 5.75 6.73
CA ILE A 58 -24.96 4.52 6.07
C ILE A 58 -24.34 3.58 7.10
N TYR A 59 -23.50 4.08 8.01
CA TYR A 59 -22.87 3.27 9.04
C TYR A 59 -23.91 2.64 9.97
N ASN A 60 -24.90 3.42 10.39
CA ASN A 60 -25.99 2.95 11.24
C ASN A 60 -26.84 1.87 10.58
N GLN A 61 -27.12 1.99 9.29
CA GLN A 61 -27.80 0.93 8.53
C GLN A 61 -26.97 -0.36 8.44
N LYS A 62 -25.64 -0.23 8.46
CA LYS A 62 -24.73 -1.38 8.33
C LYS A 62 -24.38 -2.05 9.65
N LEU A 63 -24.68 -1.44 10.81
CA LEU A 63 -24.40 -2.01 12.14
C LEU A 63 -24.97 -3.41 12.39
N SER A 64 -26.07 -3.78 11.73
CA SER A 64 -26.69 -5.11 11.84
C SER A 64 -26.24 -6.10 10.78
N SER A 65 -25.29 -5.72 9.92
CA SER A 65 -24.80 -6.60 8.85
C SER A 65 -23.96 -7.73 9.44
N ILE A 66 -23.88 -8.84 8.71
CA ILE A 66 -22.99 -9.95 9.06
C ILE A 66 -21.53 -9.49 8.90
N ALA A 67 -20.70 -9.80 9.90
CA ALA A 67 -19.26 -9.53 9.84
C ALA A 67 -18.61 -10.18 8.61
N ASN A 68 -17.83 -9.40 7.88
CA ASN A 68 -17.16 -9.77 6.64
C ASN A 68 -15.66 -9.45 6.66
N PHE A 69 -15.13 -8.95 7.79
CA PHE A 69 -13.73 -8.57 7.96
C PHE A 69 -13.25 -8.81 9.39
N SER A 70 -11.97 -9.19 9.58
CA SER A 70 -11.33 -9.29 10.91
C SER A 70 -12.17 -10.07 11.95
N ASN A 71 -12.74 -11.20 11.52
CA ASN A 71 -13.66 -12.12 12.20
C ASN A 71 -15.04 -11.54 12.57
N ASP A 72 -15.06 -10.40 13.26
CA ASP A 72 -16.23 -9.83 13.92
C ASP A 72 -16.57 -8.39 13.47
N LYS A 73 -15.83 -7.85 12.49
CA LYS A 73 -16.02 -6.48 11.99
C LYS A 73 -16.69 -6.45 10.64
N ILE A 74 -17.22 -5.27 10.31
CA ILE A 74 -17.91 -5.02 9.06
C ILE A 74 -17.10 -4.01 8.26
N LEU A 75 -16.55 -4.43 7.13
CA LEU A 75 -15.93 -3.55 6.15
C LEU A 75 -16.97 -3.13 5.12
N ILE A 76 -17.04 -1.83 4.88
CA ILE A 76 -17.87 -1.22 3.85
C ILE A 76 -17.01 -0.39 2.90
N ILE A 77 -17.46 -0.30 1.66
CA ILE A 77 -16.84 0.51 0.61
C ILE A 77 -17.84 1.59 0.24
N LEU A 78 -17.40 2.84 0.31
CA LEU A 78 -18.17 4.03 -0.07
C LEU A 78 -17.66 4.54 -1.42
N ASN A 79 -18.57 4.96 -2.27
CA ASN A 79 -18.23 5.70 -3.48
C ASN A 79 -18.14 7.18 -3.12
N GLU A 80 -17.03 7.83 -3.50
CA GLU A 80 -16.79 9.23 -3.25
C GLU A 80 -16.38 9.93 -4.55
N ASP A 81 -16.74 11.19 -4.68
CA ASP A 81 -16.26 12.04 -5.77
C ASP A 81 -15.07 12.85 -5.29
N ARG A 82 -13.92 12.63 -5.93
CA ARG A 82 -12.69 13.36 -5.63
C ARG A 82 -12.51 14.48 -6.64
N TYR A 83 -12.73 15.72 -6.19
CA TYR A 83 -12.46 16.93 -6.96
C TYR A 83 -11.32 17.75 -6.34
N THR A 84 -10.20 17.85 -7.06
CA THR A 84 -9.01 18.57 -6.59
C THR A 84 -9.00 20.06 -6.97
N GLY A 85 -10.00 20.55 -7.70
CA GLY A 85 -10.01 21.91 -8.26
C GLY A 85 -9.29 22.04 -9.60
N LYS A 86 -8.73 20.94 -10.13
CA LYS A 86 -8.11 20.86 -11.46
C LYS A 86 -8.53 19.55 -12.14
N GLY A 87 -8.92 19.64 -13.41
CA GLY A 87 -9.41 18.51 -14.18
C GLY A 87 -10.80 18.01 -13.73
N ASP A 88 -11.21 16.87 -14.26
CA ASP A 88 -12.50 16.27 -13.96
C ASP A 88 -12.55 15.61 -12.57
N SER A 89 -13.75 15.56 -12.00
CA SER A 89 -13.99 14.78 -10.79
C SER A 89 -13.75 13.30 -11.06
N ARG A 90 -13.11 12.62 -10.12
CA ARG A 90 -12.83 11.17 -10.21
C ARG A 90 -13.67 10.42 -9.18
N ASN A 91 -14.37 9.37 -9.60
CA ASN A 91 -15.00 8.45 -8.66
C ASN A 91 -13.90 7.60 -8.00
N VAL A 92 -13.88 7.60 -6.67
CA VAL A 92 -12.94 6.84 -5.85
C VAL A 92 -13.70 6.02 -4.83
N LYS A 93 -13.05 4.98 -4.32
CA LYS A 93 -13.56 4.10 -3.28
C LYS A 93 -12.89 4.45 -1.96
N ALA A 94 -13.69 4.75 -0.94
CA ALA A 94 -13.24 4.90 0.44
C ALA A 94 -13.61 3.67 1.26
N ILE A 95 -12.67 3.16 2.05
CA ILE A 95 -12.83 1.92 2.80
C ILE A 95 -12.99 2.25 4.28
N VAL A 96 -13.99 1.65 4.93
CA VAL A 96 -14.31 1.91 6.33
C VAL A 96 -14.59 0.60 7.05
N VAL A 97 -14.00 0.42 8.24
CA VAL A 97 -14.26 -0.70 9.14
C VAL A 97 -15.14 -0.24 10.29
N ILE A 98 -16.20 -1.00 10.56
CA ILE A 98 -17.13 -0.82 11.66
C ILE A 98 -16.87 -1.92 12.69
N ASP A 99 -16.56 -1.50 13.91
CA ASP A 99 -16.56 -2.35 15.09
C ASP A 99 -17.88 -2.11 15.84
N SER A 100 -18.86 -2.98 15.58
CA SER A 100 -20.20 -2.86 16.17
C SER A 100 -20.18 -3.13 17.67
N LEU A 101 -19.25 -3.96 18.16
CA LEU A 101 -19.11 -4.28 19.58
C LEU A 101 -18.60 -3.07 20.37
N LYS A 102 -17.61 -2.35 19.82
CA LYS A 102 -17.08 -1.11 20.42
C LYS A 102 -17.92 0.13 20.08
N GLY A 103 -18.84 0.01 19.12
CA GLY A 103 -19.57 1.16 18.57
C GLY A 103 -18.61 2.20 17.96
N LYS A 104 -17.60 1.75 17.21
CA LYS A 104 -16.55 2.62 16.63
C LYS A 104 -16.35 2.38 15.14
N ILE A 105 -15.89 3.44 14.47
CA ILE A 105 -15.64 3.48 13.03
C ILE A 105 -14.18 3.83 12.75
N TYR A 106 -13.57 3.08 11.85
CA TYR A 106 -12.17 3.19 11.44
C TYR A 106 -12.07 3.33 9.93
N PRO A 107 -11.96 4.56 9.41
CA PRO A 107 -11.67 4.79 8.00
C PRO A 107 -10.23 4.41 7.65
N LEU A 108 -10.02 3.75 6.51
CA LEU A 108 -8.71 3.69 5.89
C LEU A 108 -8.45 5.04 5.21
N GLN A 109 -7.33 5.68 5.56
CA GLN A 109 -6.99 7.01 5.03
C GLN A 109 -6.63 7.00 3.54
N GLN A 110 -6.21 5.84 3.01
CA GLN A 110 -5.97 5.65 1.58
C GLN A 110 -7.28 5.38 0.85
N ILE A 111 -7.58 6.19 -0.16
CA ILE A 111 -8.69 5.96 -1.10
C ILE A 111 -8.14 5.47 -2.45
N VAL A 112 -8.94 4.74 -3.21
CA VAL A 112 -8.50 4.12 -4.47
C VAL A 112 -9.47 4.41 -5.61
N GLY A 113 -8.94 4.85 -6.75
CA GLY A 113 -9.68 5.02 -8.00
C GLY A 113 -9.17 4.06 -9.07
N ASN A 114 -9.80 4.12 -10.24
CA ASN A 114 -9.42 3.35 -11.43
C ASN A 114 -7.94 3.47 -11.79
N PHE A 115 -7.48 2.52 -12.60
CA PHE A 115 -6.20 2.61 -13.27
C PHE A 115 -6.21 3.77 -14.29
N VAL A 116 -5.03 4.28 -14.60
CA VAL A 116 -4.83 5.38 -15.56
C VAL A 116 -3.82 5.01 -16.63
N ASP A 117 -3.94 5.62 -17.80
CA ASP A 117 -2.95 5.47 -18.88
C ASP A 117 -1.67 6.30 -18.62
N SER A 118 -0.73 6.26 -19.57
CA SER A 118 0.51 7.03 -19.52
C SER A 118 0.31 8.55 -19.54
N ARG A 119 -0.88 9.03 -19.96
CA ARG A 119 -1.29 10.44 -19.96
C ARG A 119 -2.10 10.79 -18.71
N LEU A 120 -2.20 9.86 -17.75
CA LEU A 120 -2.98 9.97 -16.51
C LEU A 120 -4.49 10.08 -16.72
N GLU A 121 -4.98 9.65 -17.90
CA GLU A 121 -6.40 9.54 -18.21
C GLU A 121 -6.97 8.26 -17.61
N VAL A 122 -8.21 8.33 -17.10
CA VAL A 122 -8.86 7.19 -16.43
C VAL A 122 -9.21 6.10 -17.43
N LEU A 123 -8.78 4.88 -17.14
CA LEU A 123 -9.18 3.68 -17.86
C LEU A 123 -10.53 3.20 -17.32
N ILE A 124 -11.61 3.56 -18.01
CA ILE A 124 -13.01 3.33 -17.57
C ILE A 124 -13.30 1.82 -17.35
N ASN A 125 -12.64 0.95 -18.10
CA ASN A 125 -12.82 -0.50 -18.02
C ASN A 125 -11.90 -1.17 -16.98
N GLU A 126 -10.95 -0.43 -16.40
CA GLU A 126 -10.00 -0.94 -15.40
C GLU A 126 -10.33 -0.36 -14.02
N ASN A 127 -11.33 -0.98 -13.38
CA ASN A 127 -11.79 -0.60 -12.06
C ASN A 127 -10.76 -0.93 -10.98
N PRO A 128 -10.77 -0.19 -9.85
CA PRO A 128 -9.91 -0.55 -8.72
C PRO A 128 -10.32 -1.90 -8.14
N GLU A 129 -9.33 -2.64 -7.65
CA GLU A 129 -9.55 -3.90 -6.95
C GLU A 129 -9.38 -3.69 -5.45
N ILE A 130 -10.29 -4.25 -4.64
CA ILE A 130 -10.22 -4.21 -3.18
C ILE A 130 -10.43 -5.64 -2.67
N LYS A 131 -9.38 -6.25 -2.12
CA LYS A 131 -9.37 -7.62 -1.58
C LYS A 131 -9.34 -7.58 -0.05
N PHE A 132 -10.27 -8.26 0.58
CA PHE A 132 -10.34 -8.45 2.03
C PHE A 132 -11.11 -9.75 2.32
N SER A 133 -11.04 -10.25 3.55
CA SER A 133 -11.78 -11.44 3.94
C SER A 133 -12.21 -11.41 5.39
N LYS A 134 -13.19 -12.26 5.72
CA LYS A 134 -13.68 -12.42 7.10
C LYS A 134 -12.59 -12.96 8.03
N SER A 135 -11.72 -13.84 7.56
CA SER A 135 -10.69 -14.49 8.40
C SER A 135 -9.38 -13.71 8.49
N SER A 136 -9.25 -12.57 7.78
CA SER A 136 -8.04 -11.76 7.76
C SER A 136 -8.30 -10.35 8.29
N ASN A 137 -7.26 -9.77 8.88
CA ASN A 137 -7.22 -8.35 9.24
C ASN A 137 -6.59 -7.50 8.12
N GLU A 138 -6.28 -8.11 6.98
CA GLU A 138 -5.61 -7.48 5.84
C GLU A 138 -6.61 -7.02 4.78
N ILE A 139 -6.34 -5.85 4.22
CA ILE A 139 -7.02 -5.28 3.05
C ILE A 139 -5.97 -4.91 2.03
N CYS A 140 -6.10 -5.38 0.80
CA CYS A 140 -5.24 -5.00 -0.31
C CYS A 140 -6.02 -4.22 -1.37
N ILE A 141 -5.40 -3.19 -1.90
CA ILE A 141 -5.98 -2.33 -2.94
C ILE A 141 -5.07 -2.31 -4.18
N SER A 142 -5.69 -2.30 -5.35
CA SER A 142 -5.02 -2.09 -6.63
C SER A 142 -5.73 -1.00 -7.42
N GLY A 143 -4.97 -0.12 -8.06
CA GLY A 143 -5.48 1.03 -8.80
C GLY A 143 -4.68 2.30 -8.52
N THR A 144 -5.22 3.47 -8.85
CA THR A 144 -4.59 4.75 -8.50
C THR A 144 -4.99 5.13 -7.08
N THR A 145 -4.04 5.24 -6.17
CA THR A 145 -4.31 5.49 -4.75
C THR A 145 -4.01 6.93 -4.36
N TYR A 146 -4.79 7.46 -3.42
CA TYR A 146 -4.64 8.82 -2.93
C TYR A 146 -4.69 8.90 -1.40
N ALA A 147 -3.76 9.65 -0.82
CA ALA A 147 -3.70 10.00 0.60
C ALA A 147 -3.05 11.38 0.77
N SER A 148 -2.89 11.83 2.02
CA SER A 148 -2.33 13.15 2.35
C SER A 148 -0.99 13.41 1.66
N ASP A 149 -0.07 12.45 1.75
CA ASP A 149 1.31 12.59 1.26
C ASP A 149 1.81 11.30 0.59
N ASP A 150 0.90 10.40 0.21
CA ASP A 150 1.20 9.09 -0.37
C ASP A 150 0.24 8.80 -1.53
N ASN A 151 0.42 9.52 -2.63
CA ASN A 151 -0.33 9.31 -3.87
C ASN A 151 0.49 8.42 -4.80
N ASN A 152 -0.09 7.33 -5.27
CA ASN A 152 0.59 6.38 -6.15
C ASN A 152 -0.28 6.07 -7.37
N ILE A 153 0.38 5.88 -8.51
CA ILE A 153 -0.27 5.59 -9.78
C ILE A 153 -0.23 4.08 -9.99
N ASN A 154 -1.37 3.50 -10.39
CA ASN A 154 -1.51 2.10 -10.79
C ASN A 154 -0.77 1.12 -9.86
N VAL A 155 -0.97 1.23 -8.54
CA VAL A 155 -0.37 0.27 -7.62
C VAL A 155 -1.07 -1.08 -7.79
N GLU A 156 -0.29 -2.14 -7.64
CA GLU A 156 -0.79 -3.49 -7.61
C GLU A 156 -0.61 -4.05 -6.20
N ASN A 157 -1.70 -4.50 -5.59
CA ASN A 157 -1.68 -5.23 -4.32
C ASN A 157 -1.00 -4.49 -3.16
N GLU A 158 -1.31 -3.19 -3.01
CA GLU A 158 -0.90 -2.40 -1.86
C GLU A 158 -1.75 -2.78 -0.64
N CYS A 159 -1.13 -3.35 0.39
CA CYS A 159 -1.86 -3.95 1.51
C CYS A 159 -1.73 -3.16 2.82
N TYR A 160 -2.77 -3.26 3.64
CA TYR A 160 -2.90 -2.62 4.95
C TYR A 160 -3.39 -3.65 5.96
N ILE A 161 -2.78 -3.68 7.14
CA ILE A 161 -3.23 -4.51 8.25
C ILE A 161 -3.99 -3.65 9.26
N PHE A 162 -5.16 -4.14 9.68
CA PHE A 162 -5.99 -3.51 10.70
C PHE A 162 -5.69 -4.10 12.07
N GLU A 163 -4.98 -3.35 12.91
CA GLU A 163 -4.58 -3.76 14.25
C GLU A 163 -4.61 -2.58 15.22
N ASN A 164 -4.97 -2.86 16.47
CA ASN A 164 -5.04 -1.86 17.52
C ASN A 164 -5.86 -0.63 17.10
N ASP A 165 -7.05 -0.87 16.53
CA ASP A 165 -8.00 0.18 16.14
C ASP A 165 -7.42 1.17 15.10
N SER A 166 -6.46 0.71 14.29
CA SER A 166 -5.78 1.52 13.28
C SER A 166 -5.37 0.69 12.06
N PHE A 167 -5.23 1.36 10.91
CA PHE A 167 -4.61 0.76 9.73
C PHE A 167 -3.12 1.07 9.68
N LYS A 168 -2.32 0.05 9.40
CA LYS A 168 -0.90 0.19 9.10
C LYS A 168 -0.65 -0.32 7.70
N LYS A 169 -0.02 0.50 6.85
CA LYS A 169 0.45 0.06 5.55
C LYS A 169 1.43 -1.08 5.75
N ILE A 170 1.15 -2.24 5.16
CA ILE A 170 2.11 -3.33 5.09
C ILE A 170 3.17 -2.88 4.10
N LYS A 171 4.31 -2.46 4.63
CA LYS A 171 5.51 -2.29 3.80
C LYS A 171 5.94 -3.68 3.39
N LYS A 172 5.43 -4.14 2.25
CA LYS A 172 6.20 -5.13 1.49
C LYS A 172 7.47 -4.38 1.13
N ASP A 173 8.61 -4.81 1.70
CA ASP A 173 9.87 -4.49 1.06
C ASP A 173 9.68 -4.82 -0.42
N PRO A 174 9.95 -3.88 -1.34
CA PRO A 174 9.68 -4.09 -2.76
C PRO A 174 10.35 -5.40 -3.12
N GLU A 175 9.55 -6.45 -3.35
CA GLU A 175 10.01 -7.84 -3.45
C GLU A 175 11.24 -7.83 -4.34
N ILE A 176 12.42 -7.97 -3.74
CA ILE A 176 13.66 -7.87 -4.50
C ILE A 176 13.62 -9.10 -5.38
N ILE A 177 13.50 -8.91 -6.70
CA ILE A 177 13.69 -10.04 -7.62
C ILE A 177 15.11 -10.54 -7.34
N GLY A 178 15.21 -11.74 -6.74
CA GLY A 178 16.45 -12.34 -6.27
C GLY A 178 16.61 -12.54 -4.75
N SER A 179 15.69 -12.09 -3.89
CA SER A 179 15.87 -12.17 -2.42
C SER A 179 15.66 -13.53 -1.77
N GLU A 180 14.77 -14.39 -2.28
CA GLU A 180 14.45 -15.63 -1.54
C GLU A 180 15.37 -16.82 -1.86
N LYS A 181 16.28 -16.72 -2.83
CA LYS A 181 17.21 -17.83 -3.15
C LYS A 181 18.65 -17.50 -3.52
N ASN A 182 19.04 -16.23 -3.62
CA ASN A 182 20.28 -15.92 -4.33
C ASN A 182 21.21 -15.02 -3.53
N ILE A 183 22.46 -15.46 -3.43
CA ILE A 183 23.60 -14.65 -3.00
C ILE A 183 23.61 -13.43 -3.92
N VAL A 184 23.07 -12.31 -3.43
CA VAL A 184 23.19 -11.01 -4.09
C VAL A 184 24.68 -10.69 -4.11
N SER A 185 25.32 -10.85 -5.27
CA SER A 185 26.73 -10.51 -5.39
C SER A 185 26.91 -9.03 -5.07
N LYS A 186 27.85 -8.73 -4.17
CA LYS A 186 28.13 -7.35 -3.75
C LYS A 186 28.86 -6.56 -4.83
N LYS A 187 29.51 -7.23 -5.78
CA LYS A 187 30.28 -6.61 -6.87
C LYS A 187 29.78 -7.07 -8.23
N TYR A 188 30.01 -6.24 -9.24
CA TYR A 188 29.76 -6.54 -10.63
C TYR A 188 31.04 -6.49 -11.44
N ASP A 189 31.12 -7.37 -12.44
CA ASP A 189 32.19 -7.46 -13.42
C ASP A 189 31.58 -7.88 -14.77
N SER A 190 31.72 -7.04 -15.80
CA SER A 190 31.16 -7.31 -17.12
C SER A 190 31.74 -8.55 -17.79
N ASP A 191 33.02 -8.85 -17.59
CA ASP A 191 33.67 -9.97 -18.26
C ASP A 191 33.12 -11.30 -17.72
N VAL A 192 32.91 -11.37 -16.41
CA VAL A 192 32.29 -12.53 -15.76
C VAL A 192 30.82 -12.63 -16.18
N HIS A 193 30.09 -11.51 -16.22
CA HIS A 193 28.68 -11.50 -16.63
C HIS A 193 28.50 -12.04 -18.06
N LEU A 194 29.24 -11.50 -19.04
CA LEU A 194 29.17 -11.92 -20.44
C LEU A 194 29.61 -13.38 -20.65
N LYS A 195 30.67 -13.83 -19.94
CA LYS A 195 31.10 -15.24 -19.96
C LYS A 195 30.01 -16.19 -19.45
N CYS A 196 29.25 -15.75 -18.44
CA CYS A 196 28.17 -16.55 -17.88
C CYS A 196 26.95 -16.66 -18.79
N ILE A 197 26.57 -15.57 -19.45
CA ILE A 197 25.49 -15.60 -20.45
C ILE A 197 25.86 -16.52 -21.62
N SER A 198 27.12 -16.47 -22.08
CA SER A 198 27.60 -17.32 -23.18
C SER A 198 27.83 -18.80 -22.79
N LYS A 199 27.45 -19.21 -21.57
CA LYS A 199 27.50 -20.59 -21.03
C LYS A 199 28.88 -21.26 -21.11
N LYS A 200 29.96 -20.48 -21.08
CA LYS A 200 31.31 -21.00 -21.38
C LYS A 200 32.14 -21.50 -20.19
N THR A 201 31.70 -21.42 -18.92
CA THR A 201 32.55 -21.86 -17.80
C THR A 201 31.79 -22.31 -16.54
N LYS A 202 32.51 -23.01 -15.63
CA LYS A 202 32.14 -23.29 -14.23
C LYS A 202 32.20 -22.04 -13.31
N GLU A 203 32.58 -20.86 -13.83
CA GLU A 203 32.82 -19.62 -13.05
C GLU A 203 31.55 -18.86 -12.64
N CYS A 204 30.37 -19.31 -13.08
CA CYS A 204 29.09 -18.66 -12.77
C CYS A 204 28.55 -18.96 -11.37
N SER A 205 29.28 -19.75 -10.58
CA SER A 205 28.96 -20.02 -9.19
C SER A 205 28.93 -18.71 -8.39
N GLY A 206 27.74 -18.21 -8.07
CA GLY A 206 27.56 -16.97 -7.29
C GLY A 206 27.01 -15.78 -8.08
N LEU A 207 26.81 -15.93 -9.40
CA LEU A 207 26.06 -14.96 -10.21
C LEU A 207 24.62 -15.44 -10.40
N ASN A 208 23.68 -14.72 -9.81
CA ASN A 208 22.27 -14.92 -10.09
C ASN A 208 21.85 -14.02 -11.25
N LEU A 209 21.73 -14.61 -12.43
CA LEU A 209 21.19 -13.95 -13.61
C LEU A 209 19.69 -14.12 -13.64
N ILE A 210 18.99 -13.01 -13.83
CA ILE A 210 17.54 -12.95 -13.93
C ILE A 210 17.18 -12.70 -15.39
N GLU A 211 16.35 -13.59 -15.94
CA GLU A 211 15.85 -13.46 -17.31
C GLU A 211 15.08 -12.14 -17.47
N THR A 212 15.32 -11.44 -18.58
CA THR A 212 14.74 -10.12 -18.87
C THR A 212 13.21 -10.12 -18.80
N LYS A 213 12.57 -11.22 -19.23
CA LYS A 213 11.11 -11.38 -19.14
C LYS A 213 10.59 -11.35 -17.71
N GLU A 214 11.36 -11.85 -16.74
CA GLU A 214 10.97 -11.80 -15.32
C GLU A 214 11.12 -10.40 -14.75
N LEU A 215 12.15 -9.66 -15.18
CA LEU A 215 12.29 -8.24 -14.81
C LEU A 215 11.21 -7.36 -15.44
N PHE A 216 10.86 -7.61 -16.71
CA PHE A 216 9.84 -6.84 -17.44
C PHE A 216 8.44 -6.94 -16.81
N LYS A 217 8.10 -8.07 -16.18
CA LYS A 217 6.84 -8.22 -15.44
C LYS A 217 6.71 -7.20 -14.29
N LYS A 218 7.82 -6.69 -13.77
CA LYS A 218 7.87 -5.77 -12.63
C LYS A 218 8.28 -4.35 -13.01
N TYR A 219 9.14 -4.20 -14.02
CA TYR A 219 9.74 -2.94 -14.41
C TYR A 219 9.44 -2.69 -15.89
N ASP A 220 8.47 -1.81 -16.16
CA ASP A 220 8.01 -1.44 -17.51
C ASP A 220 9.09 -0.75 -18.36
N PHE A 221 10.09 -0.14 -17.72
CA PHE A 221 11.25 0.48 -18.37
C PHE A 221 12.33 -0.53 -18.80
N VAL A 222 12.24 -1.80 -18.41
CA VAL A 222 13.19 -2.82 -18.87
C VAL A 222 12.92 -3.15 -20.33
N ASN A 223 13.96 -3.23 -21.15
CA ASN A 223 13.80 -3.57 -22.56
C ASN A 223 13.87 -5.09 -22.74
N LEU A 224 12.82 -5.69 -23.32
CA LEU A 224 12.75 -7.14 -23.58
C LEU A 224 13.85 -7.67 -24.51
N SER A 225 14.47 -6.80 -25.30
CA SER A 225 15.61 -7.14 -26.17
C SER A 225 16.94 -7.23 -25.41
N ASP A 226 17.00 -6.77 -24.17
CA ASP A 226 18.20 -6.91 -23.34
C ASP A 226 18.39 -8.38 -22.91
N GLY A 227 19.64 -8.77 -22.69
CA GLY A 227 20.01 -10.10 -22.20
C GLY A 227 19.77 -10.30 -20.70
N PRO A 228 19.96 -11.55 -20.22
CA PRO A 228 19.83 -11.88 -18.80
C PRO A 228 20.64 -10.91 -17.94
N SER A 229 20.00 -10.44 -16.88
CA SER A 229 20.47 -9.28 -16.13
C SER A 229 20.95 -9.68 -14.74
N MET A 230 21.88 -8.89 -14.21
CA MET A 230 22.31 -9.00 -12.83
C MET A 230 21.67 -7.90 -12.01
N VAL A 231 21.14 -8.25 -10.83
CA VAL A 231 20.55 -7.29 -9.91
C VAL A 231 21.43 -7.16 -8.67
N LEU A 232 21.91 -5.94 -8.41
CA LEU A 232 22.65 -5.61 -7.21
C LEU A 232 21.74 -4.84 -6.26
N ASP A 233 21.48 -5.42 -5.09
CA ASP A 233 20.82 -4.68 -4.01
C ASP A 233 21.84 -3.82 -3.24
N ARG A 234 21.47 -2.57 -2.97
CA ARG A 234 22.23 -1.58 -2.19
C ARG A 234 21.46 -1.08 -0.99
N GLY A 235 20.34 -1.71 -0.65
CA GLY A 235 19.44 -1.38 0.46
C GLY A 235 18.61 -0.11 0.21
N ARG A 236 19.23 0.97 -0.28
CA ARG A 236 18.53 2.24 -0.60
C ARG A 236 18.02 2.33 -2.04
N PHE A 237 18.59 1.52 -2.92
CA PHE A 237 18.26 1.39 -4.33
C PHE A 237 18.77 0.05 -4.85
N GLN A 238 18.37 -0.31 -6.07
CA GLN A 238 18.89 -1.46 -6.79
C GLN A 238 19.61 -0.99 -8.06
N LEU A 239 20.58 -1.77 -8.51
CA LEU A 239 21.13 -1.66 -9.85
C LEU A 239 20.70 -2.88 -10.66
N ILE A 240 19.99 -2.66 -11.76
CA ILE A 240 19.71 -3.69 -12.76
C ILE A 240 20.72 -3.49 -13.89
N ILE A 241 21.48 -4.53 -14.19
CA ILE A 241 22.61 -4.46 -15.11
C ILE A 241 22.36 -5.47 -16.23
N SER A 242 22.12 -4.95 -17.43
CA SER A 242 21.57 -5.70 -18.56
C SER A 242 22.47 -5.51 -19.78
N PRO A 243 23.14 -6.56 -20.27
CA PRO A 243 23.90 -6.49 -21.51
C PRO A 243 22.93 -6.55 -22.69
N PHE A 244 23.27 -5.86 -23.78
CA PHE A 244 22.53 -5.92 -25.03
C PHE A 244 23.49 -5.71 -26.20
N GLU A 245 23.05 -6.00 -27.42
CA GLU A 245 23.84 -5.81 -28.63
C GLU A 245 23.05 -4.94 -29.61
N ASP A 246 23.73 -3.95 -30.18
CA ASP A 246 23.17 -3.09 -31.23
C ASP A 246 24.14 -3.02 -32.42
N GLU A 247 23.86 -2.16 -33.40
CA GLU A 247 24.71 -1.99 -34.59
C GLU A 247 26.15 -1.57 -34.27
N SER A 248 26.38 -0.97 -33.10
CA SER A 248 27.72 -0.60 -32.64
C SER A 248 28.44 -1.76 -31.96
N GLY A 249 27.73 -2.81 -31.52
CA GLY A 249 28.27 -4.01 -30.89
C GLY A 249 27.76 -4.23 -29.46
N PRO A 250 28.53 -4.89 -28.58
CA PRO A 250 28.07 -5.22 -27.24
C PRO A 250 28.04 -3.97 -26.35
N ASN A 251 26.94 -3.80 -25.64
CA ASN A 251 26.67 -2.70 -24.75
C ASN A 251 26.18 -3.20 -23.39
N LEU A 252 26.26 -2.33 -22.38
CA LEU A 252 25.74 -2.54 -21.05
C LEU A 252 24.81 -1.39 -20.67
N ARG A 253 23.60 -1.74 -20.28
CA ARG A 253 22.64 -0.85 -19.65
C ARG A 253 22.72 -1.04 -18.14
N VAL A 254 22.96 0.03 -17.40
CA VAL A 254 22.95 0.04 -15.93
C VAL A 254 21.83 0.97 -15.47
N MET A 255 20.80 0.39 -14.89
CA MET A 255 19.59 1.08 -14.42
C MET A 255 19.60 1.15 -12.90
N GLN A 256 19.53 2.36 -12.36
CA GLN A 256 19.30 2.58 -10.94
C GLN A 256 17.81 2.63 -10.65
N VAL A 257 17.33 1.75 -9.77
CA VAL A 257 15.92 1.60 -9.44
C VAL A 257 15.68 1.92 -7.98
N LYS A 258 14.69 2.76 -7.69
CA LYS A 258 14.25 3.10 -6.34
C LYS A 258 12.73 3.10 -6.29
N ASN A 259 12.14 2.41 -5.32
CA ASN A 259 10.69 2.27 -5.17
C ASN A 259 10.02 1.81 -6.49
N ASN A 260 10.62 0.81 -7.14
CA ASN A 260 10.21 0.27 -8.44
C ASN A 260 10.19 1.27 -9.62
N LYS A 261 10.82 2.43 -9.48
CA LYS A 261 10.94 3.42 -10.56
C LYS A 261 12.40 3.56 -11.00
N LEU A 262 12.60 3.78 -12.30
CA LEU A 262 13.89 4.17 -12.85
C LEU A 262 14.26 5.57 -12.36
N VAL A 263 15.43 5.68 -11.73
CA VAL A 263 15.96 6.95 -11.20
C VAL A 263 17.10 7.47 -12.06
N ASP A 264 17.93 6.57 -12.57
CA ASP A 264 19.07 6.89 -13.42
C ASP A 264 19.35 5.71 -14.36
N GLU A 265 19.90 6.02 -15.53
CA GLU A 265 20.28 5.03 -16.53
C GLU A 265 21.64 5.41 -17.14
N LYS A 266 22.45 4.40 -17.43
CA LYS A 266 23.73 4.55 -18.12
C LYS A 266 23.84 3.49 -19.22
N PHE A 267 24.20 3.94 -20.41
CA PHE A 267 24.56 3.09 -21.53
C PHE A 267 26.08 3.12 -21.70
N ILE A 268 26.69 1.95 -21.74
CA ILE A 268 28.14 1.80 -21.74
C ILE A 268 28.49 0.83 -22.85
N TYR A 269 29.27 1.31 -23.81
CA TYR A 269 29.81 0.45 -24.84
C TYR A 269 30.88 -0.48 -24.26
N LEU A 270 30.72 -1.80 -24.41
CA LEU A 270 31.57 -2.82 -23.79
C LEU A 270 32.84 -3.09 -24.60
N ASN A 271 33.60 -2.04 -24.88
CA ASN A 271 34.96 -2.15 -25.41
C ASN A 271 35.99 -2.55 -24.33
N ASN A 272 35.68 -2.23 -23.08
CA ASN A 272 36.53 -2.48 -21.93
C ASN A 272 35.69 -3.02 -20.78
N ARG A 273 36.37 -3.69 -19.85
CA ARG A 273 35.78 -4.20 -18.61
C ARG A 273 35.12 -3.08 -17.79
N VAL A 274 33.90 -3.36 -17.33
CA VAL A 274 33.12 -2.52 -16.42
C VAL A 274 33.03 -3.22 -15.07
N GLU A 275 33.39 -2.51 -14.01
CA GLU A 275 33.31 -3.00 -12.64
C GLU A 275 32.40 -2.10 -11.81
N ILE A 276 31.56 -2.68 -10.95
CA ILE A 276 30.83 -1.92 -9.92
C ILE A 276 31.17 -2.51 -8.56
N ASP A 277 31.72 -1.69 -7.68
CA ASP A 277 32.12 -2.11 -6.35
C ASP A 277 30.97 -2.10 -5.33
N ASN A 278 31.30 -2.45 -4.07
CA ASN A 278 30.35 -2.50 -2.96
C ASN A 278 29.79 -1.13 -2.58
N ASN A 279 30.51 -0.04 -2.91
CA ASN A 279 30.10 1.32 -2.63
C ASN A 279 29.27 1.90 -3.78
N SER A 280 28.91 1.08 -4.78
CA SER A 280 28.22 1.51 -5.99
C SER A 280 29.04 2.50 -6.83
N ILE A 281 30.36 2.35 -6.81
CA ILE A 281 31.26 3.04 -7.72
C ILE A 281 31.44 2.16 -8.95
N MET A 282 30.99 2.67 -10.09
CA MET A 282 31.23 2.08 -11.40
C MET A 282 32.50 2.64 -12.02
N THR A 283 33.37 1.75 -12.48
CA THR A 283 34.62 2.10 -13.17
C THR A 283 34.63 1.44 -14.55
N TYR A 284 34.90 2.23 -15.59
CA TYR A 284 35.05 1.75 -16.96
C TYR A 284 35.97 2.66 -17.77
N TYR A 285 36.33 2.27 -18.99
CA TYR A 285 37.17 3.07 -19.89
C TYR A 285 36.42 3.44 -21.17
N GLN A 286 36.47 4.72 -21.52
CA GLN A 286 35.93 5.24 -22.77
C GLN A 286 37.01 6.09 -23.46
N ASN A 287 37.37 5.74 -24.70
CA ASN A 287 38.44 6.40 -25.47
C ASN A 287 39.76 6.54 -24.68
N SER A 288 40.19 5.44 -24.05
CA SER A 288 41.39 5.36 -23.19
C SER A 288 41.36 6.22 -21.92
N LYS A 289 40.24 6.88 -21.60
CA LYS A 289 40.05 7.61 -20.35
C LYS A 289 39.29 6.76 -19.35
N LYS A 290 39.80 6.68 -18.13
CA LYS A 290 39.11 6.06 -16.99
C LYS A 290 37.94 6.95 -16.57
N ILE A 291 36.74 6.40 -16.56
CA ILE A 291 35.53 7.03 -16.05
C ILE A 291 35.16 6.37 -14.71
N ILE A 292 34.79 7.21 -13.75
CA ILE A 292 34.33 6.79 -12.43
C ILE A 292 32.97 7.44 -12.20
N TYR A 293 31.97 6.62 -11.91
CA TYR A 293 30.61 7.05 -11.66
C TYR A 293 30.11 6.51 -10.32
N GLN A 294 29.50 7.37 -9.51
CA GLN A 294 28.95 7.00 -8.20
C GLN A 294 27.43 7.07 -8.27
N PHE A 295 26.77 5.92 -8.14
CA PHE A 295 25.31 5.87 -7.96
C PHE A 295 24.93 6.35 -6.56
N LYS A 296 23.83 7.09 -6.42
CA LYS A 296 23.42 7.77 -5.18
C LYS A 296 21.98 7.49 -4.77
#